data_AF-A0A484WRS4-F1
#
_entry.id   AF-A0A484WRS4-F1
#
_cell.length_a   1.000
_cell.length_b   1.000
_cell.length_c   1.000
_cell.angle_alpha   90.00
_cell.angle_beta   90.00
_cell.angle_gamma   90.00
#
_symmetry.space_group_name_H-M   'P 1'
#
loop_
_entity.id
_entity.type
_entity.pdbx_description
1 polymer ?
#
loop_
_entity_poly.entity_id
_entity_poly.type
_entity_poly.pdbx_seq_one_letter_code
_entity_poly.pdbx_strand_id
1 'polypeptide(L)'
;MCIFAGTNPFHRHQQINRIIEGWRKLETVIAIDNQWTSTCRFADIVLPATTQFERNDLDQYGNHSNRGIIAMKQVVPPQFEARNDFDIFRELCRRFNREEAFTEGLDEMAG
;
A
#
# COMPACT_ATOMS: atom_id res chain seq x y z
N MET A 1 6.02 -15.73 6.10
CA MET A 1 6.12 -14.37 5.55
C MET A 1 4.75 -13.68 5.59
N CYS A 2 4.68 -12.41 6.05
CA CYS A 2 3.46 -11.59 6.05
C CYS A 2 3.74 -10.21 5.41
N ILE A 3 2.77 -9.69 4.67
CA ILE A 3 2.81 -8.35 4.04
C ILE A 3 1.64 -7.53 4.58
N PHE A 4 1.94 -6.33 5.08
CA PHE A 4 0.94 -5.36 5.55
C PHE A 4 1.03 -4.11 4.69
N ALA A 5 -0.07 -3.74 4.02
CA ALA A 5 -0.16 -2.54 3.20
C ALA A 5 -1.25 -1.59 3.74
N GLY A 6 -0.89 -0.34 4.03
CA GLY A 6 -1.82 0.70 4.48
C GLY A 6 -2.58 0.38 5.78
N THR A 7 -2.03 -0.49 6.64
CA THR A 7 -2.70 -0.94 7.87
C THR A 7 -1.74 -0.95 9.05
N ASN A 8 -2.28 -0.68 10.25
CA ASN A 8 -1.51 -0.71 11.49
C ASN A 8 -2.15 -1.63 12.55
N PRO A 9 -1.82 -2.93 12.58
CA PRO A 9 -2.36 -3.88 13.55
C PRO A 9 -2.04 -3.53 15.00
N PHE A 10 -0.88 -2.93 15.28
CA PHE A 10 -0.49 -2.53 16.63
C PHE A 10 -1.38 -1.43 17.25
N HIS A 11 -2.09 -0.67 16.40
CA HIS A 11 -3.09 0.29 16.86
C HIS A 11 -4.52 -0.29 16.84
N ARG A 12 -4.84 -1.12 15.85
CA ARG A 12 -6.21 -1.60 15.58
C ARG A 12 -6.60 -2.84 16.37
N HIS A 13 -5.64 -3.69 16.68
CA HIS A 13 -5.91 -5.00 17.27
C HIS A 13 -5.66 -4.96 18.78
N GLN A 14 -6.58 -5.55 19.55
CA GLN A 14 -6.52 -5.55 21.01
C GLN A 14 -5.42 -6.49 21.51
N GLN A 15 -4.99 -6.28 22.77
CA GLN A 15 -3.93 -7.04 23.45
C GLN A 15 -2.56 -6.96 22.73
N ILE A 16 -1.96 -5.76 22.72
CA ILE A 16 -0.70 -5.47 22.02
C ILE A 16 0.44 -6.43 22.38
N ASN A 17 0.58 -6.81 23.65
CA ASN A 17 1.65 -7.73 24.07
C ASN A 17 1.55 -9.10 23.39
N ARG A 18 0.32 -9.62 23.23
CA ARG A 18 0.08 -10.89 22.52
C ARG A 18 0.38 -10.77 21.03
N ILE A 19 0.12 -9.60 20.44
CA ILE A 19 0.51 -9.32 19.04
C ILE A 19 2.02 -9.35 18.92
N ILE A 20 2.76 -8.66 19.80
CA ILE A 20 4.23 -8.65 19.78
C ILE A 20 4.79 -10.07 19.87
N GLU A 21 4.24 -10.92 20.75
CA GLU A 21 4.63 -12.33 20.85
C GLU A 21 4.38 -13.12 19.56
N GLY A 22 3.24 -12.89 18.89
CA GLY A 22 2.93 -13.50 17.60
C GLY A 22 3.82 -12.98 16.47
N TRP A 23 4.08 -11.68 16.46
CA TRP A 23 4.88 -10.99 15.44
C TRP A 23 6.30 -11.55 15.38
N ARG A 24 6.91 -11.82 16.54
CA ARG A 24 8.26 -12.41 16.65
C ARG A 24 8.36 -13.85 16.15
N LYS A 25 7.23 -14.53 15.92
CA LYS A 25 7.20 -15.89 15.35
C LYS A 25 7.15 -15.87 13.82
N LEU A 26 6.92 -14.71 13.20
CA LEU A 26 6.91 -14.58 11.75
C LEU A 26 8.34 -14.58 11.23
N GLU A 27 8.60 -15.33 10.16
CA GLU A 27 9.93 -15.42 9.54
C GLU A 27 10.35 -14.12 8.84
N THR A 28 9.37 -13.39 8.27
CA THR A 28 9.61 -12.15 7.53
C THR A 28 8.34 -11.33 7.51
N VAL A 29 8.46 -10.04 7.83
CA VAL A 29 7.40 -9.04 7.83
C VAL A 29 7.78 -7.89 6.92
N ILE A 30 6.91 -7.58 5.95
CA ILE A 30 7.06 -6.47 5.03
C ILE A 30 5.95 -5.46 5.30
N ALA A 31 6.30 -4.19 5.49
CA ALA A 31 5.35 -3.09 5.62
C ALA A 31 5.41 -2.17 4.39
N ILE A 32 4.24 -1.85 3.83
CA ILE A 32 4.05 -0.88 2.74
C ILE A 32 3.18 0.24 3.32
N ASP A 33 3.79 1.41 3.52
CA ASP A 33 3.16 2.52 4.24
C ASP A 33 3.78 3.84 3.79
N ASN A 34 3.02 4.92 3.86
CA ASN A 34 3.47 6.28 3.61
C ASN A 34 3.84 7.03 4.90
N GLN A 35 3.61 6.40 6.07
CA GLN A 35 3.93 6.93 7.39
C GLN A 35 4.80 5.95 8.19
N TRP A 36 5.64 6.48 9.08
CA TRP A 36 6.52 5.66 9.94
C TRP A 36 5.78 5.08 11.17
N THR A 37 4.75 4.28 10.89
CA THR A 37 3.85 3.68 11.87
C THR A 37 4.55 2.62 12.74
N SER A 38 3.89 2.19 13.82
CA SER A 38 4.37 1.06 14.63
C SER A 38 4.59 -0.20 13.80
N THR A 39 3.75 -0.45 12.79
CA THR A 39 3.91 -1.61 11.91
C THR A 39 5.22 -1.54 11.11
N CYS A 40 5.58 -0.37 10.58
CA CYS A 40 6.88 -0.15 9.94
C CYS A 40 8.05 -0.38 10.90
N ARG A 41 7.92 0.06 12.15
CA ARG A 41 8.98 -0.10 13.18
C ARG A 41 9.20 -1.54 13.62
N PHE A 42 8.22 -2.42 13.43
CA PHE A 42 8.29 -3.85 13.74
C PHE A 42 8.44 -4.72 12.48
N ALA A 43 8.65 -4.12 11.30
CA ALA A 43 8.86 -4.85 10.05
C ALA A 43 10.36 -5.09 9.80
N ASP A 44 10.66 -6.17 9.08
CA ASP A 44 12.03 -6.48 8.63
C ASP A 44 12.39 -5.64 7.40
N ILE A 45 11.40 -5.38 6.53
CA ILE A 45 11.53 -4.59 5.31
C ILE A 45 10.41 -3.57 5.26
N VAL A 46 10.74 -2.31 4.95
CA VAL A 46 9.75 -1.26 4.71
C VAL A 46 9.89 -0.71 3.30
N LEU A 47 8.76 -0.63 2.60
CA LEU A 47 8.66 -0.06 1.26
C LEU A 47 7.83 1.24 1.35
N PRO A 48 8.40 2.41 1.01
CA PRO A 48 7.69 3.68 1.11
C PRO A 48 6.63 3.80 0.01
N ALA A 49 5.37 3.93 0.41
CA ALA A 49 4.24 4.15 -0.48
C ALA A 49 3.93 5.64 -0.66
N THR A 50 3.34 6.00 -1.80
CA THR A 50 2.79 7.34 -2.03
C THR A 50 1.46 7.56 -1.28
N THR A 51 1.18 8.81 -0.97
CA THR A 51 -0.15 9.31 -0.62
C THR A 51 -1.05 9.37 -1.86
N GLN A 52 -2.36 9.50 -1.63
CA GLN A 52 -3.33 9.69 -2.71
C GLN A 52 -3.15 10.99 -3.50
N PHE A 53 -2.44 11.98 -2.95
CA PHE A 53 -2.18 13.26 -3.63
C PHE A 53 -1.00 13.18 -4.60
N GLU A 54 -0.24 12.09 -4.56
CA GLU A 54 0.97 11.87 -5.35
C GLU A 54 0.72 11.01 -6.60
N ARG A 55 -0.54 10.62 -6.86
CA ARG A 55 -0.95 9.77 -7.98
C ARG A 55 -2.34 10.14 -8.50
N ASN A 56 -2.68 9.67 -9.70
CA ASN A 56 -4.03 9.75 -10.25
C ASN A 56 -4.86 8.54 -9.81
N ASP A 57 -6.12 8.79 -9.46
CA ASP A 57 -7.07 7.76 -9.04
C ASP A 57 -8.52 8.17 -9.36
N LEU A 58 -9.45 7.23 -9.20
CA LEU A 58 -10.90 7.45 -9.32
C LEU A 58 -11.59 6.96 -8.05
N ASP A 59 -12.39 7.82 -7.41
CA ASP A 59 -13.12 7.43 -6.19
C ASP A 59 -14.61 7.79 -6.26
N GLN A 60 -15.43 7.03 -5.53
CA GLN A 60 -16.85 7.29 -5.39
C GLN A 60 -17.09 8.35 -4.31
N TYR A 61 -17.88 9.38 -4.64
CA TYR A 61 -18.31 10.37 -3.67
C TYR A 61 -19.73 10.13 -3.19
N GLY A 62 -19.87 10.03 -1.86
CA GLY A 62 -21.15 9.88 -1.18
C GLY A 62 -21.73 8.48 -1.34
N ASN A 63 -21.06 7.48 -0.76
CA ASN A 63 -21.40 6.04 -0.83
C ASN A 63 -22.90 5.74 -0.63
N HIS A 64 -23.59 6.43 0.28
CA HIS A 64 -25.01 6.21 0.55
C HIS A 64 -25.94 7.00 -0.38
N SER A 65 -25.48 8.12 -0.92
CA SER A 65 -26.25 8.99 -1.83
C SER A 65 -25.99 8.71 -3.31
N ASN A 66 -25.02 7.83 -3.61
CA ASN A 66 -24.47 7.59 -4.94
C ASN A 66 -24.22 8.90 -5.72
N ARG A 67 -23.53 9.83 -5.08
CA ARG A 67 -23.54 11.24 -5.50
C ARG A 67 -22.74 11.49 -6.77
N GLY A 68 -21.74 10.64 -7.03
CA GLY A 68 -20.97 10.68 -8.27
C GLY A 68 -19.61 10.00 -8.11
N ILE A 69 -18.77 10.18 -9.13
CA ILE A 69 -17.38 9.73 -9.19
C ILE A 69 -16.50 10.98 -9.26
N ILE A 70 -15.38 10.97 -8.55
CA ILE A 70 -14.38 12.05 -8.55
C ILE A 70 -13.11 11.52 -9.20
N ALA A 71 -12.59 12.31 -10.15
CA ALA A 71 -11.23 12.14 -10.64
C ALA A 71 -10.23 12.79 -9.68
N MET A 72 -9.49 11.96 -8.95
CA MET A 72 -8.44 12.38 -8.03
C MET A 72 -7.16 12.56 -8.84
N LYS A 73 -6.95 13.76 -9.38
CA LYS A 73 -5.72 14.05 -10.14
C LYS A 73 -4.53 14.17 -9.20
N GLN A 74 -3.37 13.74 -9.68
CA GLN A 74 -2.09 13.97 -9.00
C GLN A 74 -1.91 15.47 -8.72
N VAL A 75 -1.67 15.81 -7.45
CA VAL A 75 -1.51 17.19 -6.98
C VAL A 75 -0.03 17.57 -6.92
N VAL A 76 0.81 16.63 -6.49
CA VAL A 76 2.27 16.77 -6.38
C VAL A 76 2.95 15.51 -6.91
N PRO A 77 4.20 15.56 -7.39
CA PRO A 77 4.92 14.34 -7.75
C PRO A 77 5.22 13.47 -6.51
N PRO A 78 5.49 12.15 -6.66
CA PRO A 78 5.96 11.31 -5.56
C PRO A 78 7.17 11.91 -4.84
N GLN A 79 7.10 11.96 -3.51
CA GLN A 79 8.16 12.55 -2.69
C GLN A 79 9.25 11.51 -2.36
N PHE A 80 10.50 11.98 -2.37
CA PHE A 80 11.69 11.16 -2.06
C PHE A 80 11.77 9.90 -2.95
N GLU A 81 11.86 8.71 -2.34
CA GLU A 81 11.90 7.42 -3.03
C GLU A 81 10.56 6.67 -2.95
N ALA A 82 9.49 7.35 -2.55
CA ALA A 82 8.16 6.73 -2.46
C ALA A 82 7.65 6.33 -3.84
N ARG A 83 6.95 5.20 -3.91
CA ARG A 83 6.36 4.65 -5.14
C ARG A 83 4.88 4.34 -4.93
N ASN A 84 4.11 4.34 -6.02
CA ASN A 84 2.72 3.91 -5.97
C ASN A 84 2.65 2.43 -5.56
N ASP A 85 1.63 2.06 -4.77
CA ASP A 85 1.40 0.67 -4.39
C ASP A 85 1.33 -0.23 -5.63
N PHE A 86 0.67 0.25 -6.69
CA PHE A 86 0.61 -0.42 -7.98
C PHE A 86 2.00 -0.71 -8.56
N ASP A 87 2.91 0.26 -8.57
CA ASP A 87 4.27 0.08 -9.09
C ASP A 87 5.10 -0.88 -8.23
N ILE A 88 4.90 -0.85 -6.90
CA ILE A 88 5.55 -1.78 -5.97
C ILE A 88 5.13 -3.22 -6.29
N PHE A 89 3.84 -3.47 -6.45
CA PHE A 89 3.33 -4.81 -6.77
C PHE A 89 3.63 -5.22 -8.21
N ARG A 90 3.61 -4.29 -9.16
CA ARG A 90 4.03 -4.51 -10.56
C ARG A 90 5.47 -5.00 -10.62
N GLU A 91 6.39 -4.31 -9.95
CA GLU A 91 7.81 -4.68 -9.89
C GLU A 91 8.01 -6.04 -9.20
N LEU A 92 7.23 -6.33 -8.15
CA LEU A 92 7.24 -7.64 -7.51
C LEU A 92 6.80 -8.73 -8.51
N CYS A 93 5.66 -8.56 -9.16
CA CYS A 93 5.13 -9.49 -10.16
C CYS A 93 6.10 -9.68 -11.33
N ARG A 94 6.77 -8.62 -11.77
CA ARG A 94 7.82 -8.67 -12.82
C ARG A 94 8.94 -9.62 -12.45
N ARG A 95 9.41 -9.61 -11.20
CA ARG A 95 10.46 -10.54 -10.71
C ARG A 95 10.00 -12.01 -10.72
N PHE A 96 8.70 -12.26 -10.73
CA PHE A 96 8.11 -13.59 -10.87
C PHE A 96 7.63 -13.91 -12.29
N ASN A 97 7.95 -13.07 -13.28
CA ASN A 97 7.45 -13.19 -14.66
C ASN A 97 5.91 -13.19 -14.75
N ARG A 98 5.26 -12.36 -13.92
CA ARG A 98 3.80 -12.20 -13.84
C ARG A 98 3.33 -10.76 -14.04
N GLU A 99 4.19 -9.89 -14.56
CA GLU A 99 3.86 -8.47 -14.78
C GLU A 99 2.62 -8.32 -15.68
N GLU A 100 2.60 -8.96 -16.84
CA GLU A 100 1.49 -8.87 -17.80
C GLU A 100 0.16 -9.32 -17.20
N ALA A 101 0.17 -10.39 -16.40
CA ALA A 101 -1.01 -10.88 -15.71
C ALA A 101 -1.49 -9.96 -14.57
N PHE A 102 -0.59 -9.12 -14.03
CA PHE A 102 -0.92 -8.17 -12.97
C PHE A 102 -1.38 -6.82 -13.52
N THR A 103 -0.72 -6.33 -14.57
CA THR A 103 -1.06 -5.04 -15.18
C THR A 103 -2.19 -5.16 -16.19
N GLU A 104 -2.40 -6.34 -16.78
CA GLU A 104 -3.32 -6.56 -17.91
C GLU A 104 -3.03 -5.62 -19.10
N GLY A 105 -1.78 -5.19 -19.21
CA GLY A 105 -1.35 -4.20 -20.20
C GLY A 105 -1.74 -2.76 -19.87
N LEU A 106 -2.31 -2.49 -18.69
CA LEU A 106 -2.76 -1.18 -18.24
C LEU A 106 -1.73 -0.50 -17.33
N ASP A 107 -1.71 0.83 -17.40
CA ASP A 107 -1.04 1.70 -16.44
C ASP A 107 -2.01 2.54 -15.60
N GLU A 108 -1.48 3.52 -14.86
CA GLU A 108 -2.26 4.44 -14.02
C GLU A 108 -3.36 5.19 -14.79
N MET A 109 -3.17 5.39 -16.10
CA MET A 109 -4.11 6.08 -16.98
C MET A 109 -4.94 5.11 -17.84
N ALA A 110 -4.85 3.80 -17.55
CA ALA A 110 -5.47 2.72 -18.32
C ALA A 110 -5.07 2.71 -19.80
N GLY A 111 -3.85 3.20 -20.11
CA GLY A 111 -3.22 3.16 -21.43
C GLY A 111 -2.28 1.97 -21.61
#